data_AF-A0A2S6UDF4-F1
#
_entry.id   AF-A0A2S6UDF4-F1
#
_cell.length_a   1.000
_cell.length_b   1.000
_cell.length_c   1.000
_cell.angle_alpha   90.00
_cell.angle_beta   90.00
_cell.angle_gamma   90.00
#
_symmetry.space_group_name_H-M   'P 1'
#
loop_
_entity.id
_entity.type
_entity.pdbx_description
1 polymer ?
#
loop_
_entity_poly.entity_id
_entity_poly.type
_entity_poly.pdbx_seq_one_letter_code
_entity_poly.pdbx_strand_id
1 'polypeptide(L)' 'MSKTSIKSTHARRVWDSRGRPTVEVEITLRYGAQGRAIAPAGASMGTGEA' A
#
# COMPACT_ATOMS: atom_id res chain seq x y z
N MET A 1 -1.27 24.97 1.71
CA MET A 1 -1.30 23.50 1.47
C MET A 1 -0.43 22.83 2.51
N SER A 2 -0.89 21.73 3.14
CA SER A 2 -0.09 21.02 4.15
C SER A 2 1.07 20.25 3.52
N LYS A 3 2.22 20.20 4.22
CA LYS A 3 3.40 19.41 3.83
C LYS A 3 3.05 17.93 3.60
N THR A 4 2.07 17.43 4.34
CA THR A 4 1.62 16.03 4.34
C THR A 4 0.47 15.74 3.38
N SER A 5 0.04 16.71 2.56
CA SER A 5 -1.03 16.50 1.60
C SER A 5 -0.61 15.51 0.51
N ILE A 6 -1.43 14.49 0.26
CA ILE A 6 -1.21 13.50 -0.80
C ILE A 6 -1.37 14.18 -2.17
N LYS A 7 -0.43 13.91 -3.07
CA LYS A 7 -0.44 14.36 -4.47
C LYS A 7 -0.92 13.26 -5.40
N SER A 8 -0.42 12.04 -5.24
CA SER A 8 -0.78 10.90 -6.07
C SER A 8 -0.61 9.58 -5.32
N THR A 9 -1.40 8.60 -5.75
CA THR A 9 -1.38 7.23 -5.25
C THR A 9 -1.37 6.29 -6.45
N HIS A 10 -0.48 5.30 -6.45
CA HIS A 10 -0.40 4.28 -7.49
C HIS A 10 -0.35 2.90 -6.83
N ALA A 11 -1.26 2.02 -7.24
CA ALA A 11 -1.35 0.65 -6.73
C ALA A 11 -1.06 -0.35 -7.85
N ARG A 12 -0.43 -1.47 -7.50
CA ARG A 12 -0.17 -2.58 -8.41
C ARG A 12 -0.25 -3.93 -7.69
N ARG A 13 -0.53 -4.98 -8.47
CA ARG A 13 -0.45 -6.36 -7.99
C ARG A 13 1.01 -6.80 -7.98
N VAL A 14 1.44 -7.39 -6.87
CA VAL A 14 2.74 -8.03 -6.69
C VAL A 14 2.54 -9.44 -6.09
N TRP A 15 3.62 -10.20 -5.93
CA TRP A 15 3.61 -11.51 -5.30
C TRP A 15 4.31 -11.47 -3.95
N ASP A 16 3.72 -12.05 -2.91
CA ASP A 16 4.35 -12.20 -1.59
C ASP A 16 5.42 -13.31 -1.60
N SER A 17 6.12 -13.50 -0.48
CA SER A 17 7.17 -14.52 -0.34
C SER A 17 6.67 -15.97 -0.48
N ARG A 18 5.35 -16.20 -0.44
CA ARG A 18 4.71 -17.51 -0.63
C ARG A 18 4.12 -17.67 -2.04
N GLY A 19 4.37 -16.72 -2.94
CA GLY A 19 3.82 -16.72 -4.28
C GLY A 19 2.31 -16.41 -4.33
N ARG A 20 1.76 -15.73 -3.31
CA ARG A 20 0.36 -15.30 -3.29
C ARG A 20 0.24 -13.87 -3.82
N PRO A 21 -0.78 -13.55 -4.62
CA PRO A 21 -0.97 -12.19 -5.10
C PRO A 21 -1.30 -11.26 -3.93
N THR A 22 -0.66 -10.10 -3.87
CA THR A 22 -0.93 -9.03 -2.91
C THR A 22 -0.81 -7.65 -3.56
N VAL A 23 -1.07 -6.58 -2.80
CA VAL A 23 -1.07 -5.19 -3.28
C VAL A 23 0.14 -4.43 -2.75
N GLU A 24 0.84 -3.75 -3.66
CA GLU A 24 1.83 -2.72 -3.36
C GLU A 24 1.22 -1.35 -3.69
N VAL A 25 1.44 -0.37 -2.82
CA VAL A 25 1.03 1.03 -3.04
C VAL A 25 2.22 1.96 -2.86
N GLU A 26 2.36 2.88 -3.81
CA GLU A 26 3.26 4.03 -3.74
C GLU A 26 2.45 5.32 -3.59
N ILE A 27 2.85 6.17 -2.64
CA ILE A 27 2.24 7.47 -2.37
C ILE A 27 3.28 8.55 -2.56
N THR A 28 2.94 9.61 -3.29
CA THR A 28 3.73 10.84 -3.39
C THR A 28 2.97 11.99 -2.71
N LEU A 29 3.64 12.73 -1.83
CA LEU A 29 3.12 13.94 -1.20
C LEU A 29 3.38 15.17 -2.08
N ARG A 30 2.60 16.25 -1.87
CA ARG A 30 2.74 17.50 -2.63
C ARG A 30 4.12 18.15 -2.49
N TYR A 31 4.83 17.86 -1.40
CA TYR A 31 6.17 18.38 -1.10
C TYR A 31 7.29 17.37 -1.44
N GLY A 32 6.99 16.35 -2.25
CA GLY A 32 8.00 15.46 -2.86
C GLY A 32 8.37 14.22 -2.06
N ALA A 33 7.95 14.11 -0.80
CA ALA A 33 8.15 12.87 -0.04
C ALA A 33 7.40 11.70 -0.69
N GLN A 34 8.03 10.53 -0.72
CA GLN A 34 7.51 9.31 -1.32
C GLN A 34 7.60 8.16 -0.32
N GLY A 35 6.59 7.29 -0.34
CA GLY A 35 6.53 6.09 0.49
C GLY A 35 5.94 4.93 -0.29
N ARG A 36 6.44 3.72 -0.03
CA ARG A 36 5.94 2.49 -0.63
C ARG A 36 5.76 1.41 0.42
N ALA A 37 4.66 0.68 0.34
CA ALA A 37 4.34 -0.40 1.24
C ALA A 37 3.61 -1.53 0.52
N ILE A 38 3.79 -2.75 1.02
CA ILE A 38 3.13 -3.96 0.55
C ILE A 38 2.23 -4.46 1.67
N ALA A 39 0.95 -4.72 1.36
CA ALA A 39 0.05 -5.38 2.31
C ALA A 39 0.39 -6.87 2.43
N PRO A 40 0.36 -7.48 3.62
CA PRO A 40 0.55 -8.92 3.76
C PRO A 40 -0.66 -9.68 3.19
N ALA A 41 -0.43 -10.76 2.46
CA ALA A 41 -1.50 -11.61 1.98
C ALA A 41 -2.11 -12.43 3.14
N GLY A 42 -3.43 -12.37 3.31
CA GLY A 42 -4.18 -13.25 4.23
C GLY A 42 -4.64 -12.63 5.55
N ALA A 43 -4.66 -11.30 5.69
CA ALA A 43 -5.29 -10.60 6.82
C ALA A 43 -6.84 -10.61 6.74
N SER A 44 -7.45 -11.64 6.15
CA SER A 44 -8.90 -11.74 5.86
C SER A 44 -9.48 -13.15 6.09
N MET A 45 -8.90 -13.94 7.00
CA MET A 45 -9.32 -15.29 7.42
C MET A 45 -9.88 -15.36 8.86
N GLY A 46 -9.94 -14.26 9.60
CA GLY A 46 -10.39 -14.16 10.99
C GLY A 46 -11.79 -13.56 11.14
N THR A 47 -12.54 -13.99 12.14
CA THR A 47 -13.94 -13.60 12.39
C THR A 47 -14.17 -12.14 12.83
N GLY A 48 -13.10 -11.35 12.96
CA GLY A 48 -13.13 -9.93 13.34
C GLY A 48 -12.06 -9.09 12.65
N GLU A 49 -11.63 -9.52 11.47
CA GLU A 49 -10.71 -8.74 10.64
C GLU A 49 -11.45 -7.60 9.91
N ALA A 50 -10.69 -6.64 9.37
CA ALA A 50 -11.15 -5.34 8.88
C ALA A 50 -12.36 -5.37 7.92
#